data_AF-A0A0Q9QTR4-F1
#
_entry.id   AF-A0A0Q9QTR4-F1
#
_cell.length_a   1.000
_cell.length_b   1.000
_cell.length_c   1.000
_cell.angle_alpha   90.00
_cell.angle_beta   90.00
_cell.angle_gamma   90.00
#
_symmetry.space_group_name_H-M   'P 1'
#
loop_
_entity.id
_entity.type
_entity.pdbx_description
1 polymer ?
#
loop_
_entity_poly.entity_id
_entity_poly.type
_entity_poly.pdbx_seq_one_letter_code
_entity_poly.pdbx_strand_id
1 'polypeptide(L)'
;MTSLVIALTGTDHHPFERMVQWVDAAAERRSDVRFVVQHGSTRPPRVAEGHDFFSHDRLVALLEEAALVICHGGPGTIMDAREAGHVPLCIPRDPLLGEHVDGHQQRFASLAGGSGVVRVVSSVETFHAELESGLVPEPLLRSVRSATGDRDIARARAAAELDSLVDTHRWRHGRLFRAAG
;
A
#
# COMPACT_ATOMS: atom_id res chain seq x y z
N MET A 1 -17.08 -4.72 -15.44
CA MET A 1 -16.77 -4.88 -14.00
C MET A 1 -16.09 -3.58 -13.57
N THR A 2 -16.59 -2.93 -12.53
CA THR A 2 -15.98 -1.71 -11.97
C THR A 2 -14.69 -2.10 -11.25
N SER A 3 -13.56 -1.46 -11.55
CA SER A 3 -12.31 -1.74 -10.84
C SER A 3 -12.39 -1.22 -9.40
N LEU A 4 -11.90 -1.98 -8.43
CA LEU A 4 -11.78 -1.56 -7.03
C LEU A 4 -10.35 -1.07 -6.75
N VAL A 5 -10.23 0.12 -6.17
CA VAL A 5 -8.98 0.63 -5.60
C VAL A 5 -9.17 0.78 -4.09
N ILE A 6 -8.30 0.18 -3.29
CA ILE A 6 -8.32 0.33 -1.83
C ILE A 6 -7.10 1.10 -1.34
N ALA A 7 -7.31 2.08 -0.47
CA ALA A 7 -6.26 2.85 0.18
C ALA A 7 -6.26 2.67 1.70
N LEU A 8 -5.08 2.40 2.30
CA LEU A 8 -4.94 2.03 3.71
C LEU A 8 -3.95 2.96 4.44
N THR A 9 -4.45 3.88 5.28
CA THR A 9 -3.62 4.86 6.04
C THR A 9 -2.85 4.25 7.22
N GLY A 10 -3.17 3.00 7.58
CA GLY A 10 -2.61 2.30 8.74
C GLY A 10 -3.41 2.53 10.00
N THR A 11 -2.78 2.25 11.14
CA THR A 11 -3.35 2.40 12.49
C THR A 11 -2.67 3.51 13.31
N ASP A 12 -1.71 4.21 12.70
CA ASP A 12 -1.02 5.31 13.34
C ASP A 12 -1.98 6.49 13.60
N HIS A 13 -1.82 7.15 14.74
CA HIS A 13 -2.72 8.23 15.17
C HIS A 13 -2.47 9.55 14.45
N HIS A 14 -1.30 9.74 13.82
CA HIS A 14 -1.04 10.95 13.04
C HIS A 14 -1.95 10.97 11.81
N PRO A 15 -2.60 12.10 11.51
CA PRO A 15 -3.44 12.21 10.33
C PRO A 15 -2.60 12.04 9.05
N PHE A 16 -3.19 11.46 8.01
CA PHE A 16 -2.56 11.29 6.70
C PHE A 16 -3.35 11.99 5.60
N GLU A 17 -3.62 13.27 5.82
CA GLU A 17 -4.46 14.11 4.96
C GLU A 17 -4.03 14.06 3.49
N ARG A 18 -2.72 14.07 3.22
CA ARG A 18 -2.18 14.02 1.86
C ARG A 18 -2.65 12.80 1.07
N MET A 19 -2.53 11.60 1.65
CA MET A 19 -2.95 10.39 0.94
C MET A 19 -4.47 10.37 0.72
N VAL A 20 -5.25 10.71 1.75
CA VAL A 20 -6.72 10.75 1.63
C VAL A 20 -7.13 11.75 0.54
N GLN A 21 -6.55 12.94 0.52
CA GLN A 21 -6.85 13.97 -0.49
C GLN A 21 -6.48 13.52 -1.91
N TRP A 22 -5.33 12.86 -2.09
CA TRP A 22 -4.92 12.36 -3.41
C TRP A 22 -5.89 11.31 -3.94
N VAL A 23 -6.30 10.37 -3.07
CA VAL A 23 -7.25 9.31 -3.44
C VAL A 23 -8.64 9.87 -3.70
N ASP A 24 -9.11 10.82 -2.87
CA ASP A 24 -10.42 11.44 -3.03
C ASP A 24 -10.52 12.26 -4.33
N ALA A 25 -9.47 13.03 -4.64
CA ALA A 25 -9.37 13.74 -5.91
C ALA A 25 -9.30 12.79 -7.12
N ALA A 26 -8.73 11.59 -6.96
CA ALA A 26 -8.76 10.58 -8.02
C ALA A 26 -10.17 10.00 -8.22
N ALA A 27 -10.90 9.76 -7.13
CA ALA A 27 -12.28 9.31 -7.17
C ALA A 27 -13.19 10.33 -7.90
N GLU A 28 -12.96 11.64 -7.70
CA GLU A 28 -13.66 12.70 -8.44
C GLU A 28 -13.48 12.61 -9.96
N ARG A 29 -12.31 12.16 -10.43
CA ARG A 29 -11.99 12.09 -11.87
C ARG A 29 -12.37 10.75 -12.51
N ARG A 30 -12.61 9.71 -11.71
CA ARG A 30 -12.75 8.32 -12.16
C ARG A 30 -14.02 7.69 -11.59
N SER A 31 -15.17 8.10 -12.11
CA SER A 31 -16.48 7.53 -11.72
C SER A 31 -16.66 6.07 -12.15
N ASP A 32 -15.80 5.57 -13.03
CA ASP A 32 -15.74 4.16 -13.48
C ASP A 32 -14.98 3.24 -12.51
N VAL A 33 -14.39 3.80 -11.45
CA VAL A 33 -13.59 3.08 -10.46
C VAL A 33 -14.20 3.30 -9.08
N ARG A 34 -14.32 2.21 -8.31
CA ARG A 34 -14.74 2.29 -6.92
C ARG A 34 -13.51 2.50 -6.05
N PHE A 35 -13.43 3.65 -5.36
CA PHE A 35 -12.38 3.93 -4.39
C PHE A 35 -12.89 3.70 -2.97
N VAL A 36 -12.14 2.90 -2.21
CA VAL A 36 -12.41 2.62 -0.79
C VAL A 36 -11.19 3.05 0.03
N VAL A 37 -11.40 3.81 1.09
CA VAL A 37 -10.34 4.37 1.92
C VAL A 37 -10.56 3.98 3.38
N GLN A 38 -9.61 3.24 3.95
CA GLN A 38 -9.46 3.21 5.40
C GLN A 38 -8.71 4.46 5.85
N HIS A 39 -9.39 5.41 6.49
CA HIS A 39 -8.79 6.72 6.83
C HIS A 39 -8.23 6.80 8.25
N GLY A 40 -8.58 5.87 9.14
CA GLY A 40 -8.08 5.86 10.52
C GLY A 40 -8.43 7.14 11.26
N SER A 41 -7.43 7.81 11.84
CA SER A 41 -7.60 9.10 12.53
C SER A 41 -7.68 10.31 11.59
N THR A 42 -7.51 10.11 10.28
CA THR A 42 -7.60 11.17 9.28
C THR A 42 -9.06 11.52 9.02
N ARG A 43 -9.33 12.76 8.59
CA ARG A 43 -10.69 13.12 8.16
C ARG A 43 -11.17 12.19 7.03
N PRO A 44 -12.47 11.83 7.01
CA PRO A 44 -13.00 10.97 5.97
C PRO A 44 -12.93 11.66 4.59
N PRO A 45 -12.76 10.89 3.50
CA PRO A 45 -12.90 11.38 2.13
C PRO A 45 -14.32 11.92 1.88
N ARG A 46 -14.47 12.80 0.89
CA ARG A 46 -15.75 13.38 0.49
C ARG A 46 -16.45 12.61 -0.62
N VAL A 47 -15.68 11.97 -1.50
CA VAL A 47 -16.16 11.31 -2.72
C VAL A 47 -15.89 9.80 -2.68
N ALA A 48 -14.70 9.39 -2.24
CA ALA A 48 -14.40 7.97 -2.04
C ALA A 48 -15.21 7.38 -0.86
N GLU A 49 -15.41 6.07 -0.87
CA GLU A 49 -16.04 5.33 0.24
C GLU A 49 -15.08 5.31 1.44
N GLY A 50 -15.39 6.07 2.50
CA GLY A 50 -14.57 6.18 3.70
C GLY A 50 -15.00 5.23 4.83
N HIS A 51 -14.01 4.57 5.46
CA HIS A 51 -14.19 3.80 6.68
C HIS A 51 -13.07 4.13 7.68
N ASP A 52 -13.39 4.27 8.96
CA ASP A 52 -12.38 4.49 10.00
C ASP A 52 -11.40 3.29 10.02
N PHE A 53 -11.96 2.08 10.18
CA PHE A 53 -11.24 0.80 10.23
C PHE A 53 -12.11 -0.32 9.67
N PHE A 54 -11.48 -1.33 9.08
CA PHE A 54 -12.14 -2.57 8.68
C PHE A 54 -11.99 -3.67 9.73
N SER A 55 -12.95 -4.59 9.77
CA SER A 55 -12.69 -5.91 10.35
C SER A 55 -11.67 -6.66 9.49
N HIS A 56 -10.95 -7.60 10.09
CA HIS A 56 -9.94 -8.40 9.38
C HIS A 56 -10.53 -9.09 8.14
N ASP A 57 -11.65 -9.81 8.30
CA ASP A 57 -12.31 -10.52 7.19
C ASP A 57 -12.72 -9.56 6.06
N ARG A 58 -13.18 -8.36 6.40
CA ARG A 58 -13.57 -7.37 5.41
C ARG A 58 -12.36 -6.81 4.66
N LEU A 59 -11.26 -6.56 5.36
CA LEU A 59 -10.01 -6.10 4.76
C LEU A 59 -9.46 -7.15 3.78
N VAL A 60 -9.41 -8.43 4.20
CA VAL A 60 -8.96 -9.53 3.34
C VAL A 60 -9.81 -9.61 2.06
N ALA A 61 -11.14 -9.59 2.19
CA ALA A 61 -12.03 -9.62 1.04
C ALA A 61 -11.82 -8.44 0.08
N LEU A 62 -11.61 -7.23 0.61
CA LEU A 62 -11.35 -6.04 -0.23
C LEU A 62 -9.99 -6.13 -0.93
N LEU A 63 -8.96 -6.65 -0.26
CA LEU A 63 -7.64 -6.85 -0.85
C LEU A 63 -7.67 -7.90 -1.97
N GLU A 64 -8.44 -8.98 -1.82
CA GLU A 64 -8.61 -10.01 -2.86
C GLU A 64 -9.40 -9.48 -4.08
N GLU A 65 -10.40 -8.62 -3.85
CA GLU A 65 -11.22 -8.00 -4.92
C GLU A 65 -10.49 -6.86 -5.65
N ALA A 66 -9.59 -6.15 -4.96
CA ALA A 66 -8.95 -4.95 -5.47
C ALA A 66 -8.21 -5.19 -6.78
N ALA A 67 -8.33 -4.24 -7.71
CA ALA A 67 -7.45 -4.13 -8.87
C ALA A 67 -6.12 -3.45 -8.50
N LEU A 68 -6.14 -2.57 -7.49
CA LEU A 68 -4.98 -1.84 -7.02
C LEU A 68 -5.09 -1.56 -5.52
N VAL A 69 -3.95 -1.71 -4.82
CA VAL A 69 -3.81 -1.37 -3.40
C VAL A 69 -2.86 -0.18 -3.25
N ILE A 70 -3.28 0.81 -2.47
CA ILE A 70 -2.49 1.96 -2.05
C ILE A 70 -2.30 1.84 -0.54
N CYS A 71 -1.08 2.05 -0.05
CA CYS A 71 -0.81 1.97 1.38
C CYS A 71 0.22 3.00 1.83
N HIS A 72 0.24 3.27 3.13
CA HIS A 72 1.37 3.94 3.77
C HIS A 72 2.62 3.04 3.84
N GLY A 73 3.74 3.59 4.32
CA GLY A 73 5.01 2.87 4.47
C GLY A 73 5.09 1.91 5.67
N GLY A 74 3.97 1.37 6.13
CA GLY A 74 3.89 0.44 7.25
C GLY A 74 4.12 -1.01 6.81
N PRO A 75 5.07 -1.75 7.42
CA PRO A 75 5.40 -3.11 7.00
C PRO A 75 4.20 -4.08 7.00
N GLY A 76 3.35 -4.03 8.03
CA GLY A 76 2.18 -4.92 8.15
C GLY A 76 1.21 -4.79 6.98
N THR A 77 0.78 -3.56 6.66
CA THR A 77 -0.12 -3.32 5.53
C THR A 77 0.51 -3.68 4.18
N ILE A 78 1.82 -3.47 4.03
CA ILE A 78 2.54 -3.88 2.82
C ILE A 78 2.55 -5.42 2.72
N MET A 79 2.75 -6.14 3.83
CA MET A 79 2.68 -7.61 3.87
C MET A 79 1.27 -8.10 3.50
N ASP A 80 0.22 -7.55 4.11
CA ASP A 80 -1.17 -7.93 3.79
C ASP A 80 -1.48 -7.75 2.28
N ALA A 81 -1.02 -6.65 1.69
CA ALA A 81 -1.18 -6.39 0.26
C ALA A 81 -0.37 -7.36 -0.60
N ARG A 82 0.87 -7.68 -0.21
CA ARG A 82 1.72 -8.63 -0.91
C ARG A 82 1.16 -10.04 -0.86
N GLU A 83 0.67 -10.44 0.29
CA GLU A 83 -0.09 -11.65 0.46
C GLU A 83 -1.33 -11.63 -0.44
N ALA A 84 -2.12 -10.56 -0.52
CA ALA A 84 -3.20 -10.53 -1.50
C ALA A 84 -2.76 -10.52 -3.00
N GLY A 85 -1.45 -10.59 -3.29
CA GLY A 85 -0.90 -10.71 -4.65
C GLY A 85 -0.63 -9.37 -5.32
N HIS A 86 -0.70 -8.27 -4.59
CA HIS A 86 -0.51 -6.92 -5.11
C HIS A 86 0.95 -6.50 -5.08
N VAL A 87 1.33 -5.58 -5.97
CA VAL A 87 2.49 -4.69 -5.78
C VAL A 87 1.90 -3.33 -5.40
N PRO A 88 1.77 -3.01 -4.09
CA PRO A 88 1.02 -1.83 -3.69
C PRO A 88 1.75 -0.54 -4.07
N LEU A 89 0.97 0.52 -4.31
CA LEU A 89 1.49 1.89 -4.38
C LEU A 89 1.73 2.38 -2.96
N CYS A 90 2.99 2.47 -2.57
CA CYS A 90 3.39 2.87 -1.23
C CYS A 90 3.66 4.37 -1.20
N ILE A 91 2.81 5.10 -0.48
CA ILE A 91 2.98 6.52 -0.19
C ILE A 91 3.52 6.62 1.24
N PRO A 92 4.85 6.70 1.46
CA PRO A 92 5.37 6.81 2.82
C PRO A 92 4.95 8.14 3.45
N ARG A 93 4.67 8.10 4.76
CA ARG A 93 4.40 9.31 5.55
C ARG A 93 5.65 10.20 5.59
N ASP A 94 5.44 11.51 5.50
CA ASP A 94 6.47 12.54 5.57
C ASP A 94 6.40 13.27 6.92
N PRO A 95 7.44 13.17 7.77
CA PRO A 95 7.47 13.89 9.04
C PRO A 95 7.45 15.43 8.85
N LEU A 96 7.91 15.95 7.71
CA LEU A 96 7.86 17.39 7.41
C LEU A 96 6.44 17.90 7.19
N LEU A 97 5.49 17.00 6.90
CA LEU A 97 4.06 17.29 6.77
C LEU A 97 3.29 16.97 8.06
N GLY A 98 3.97 16.58 9.14
CA GLY A 98 3.34 16.16 10.39
C GLY A 98 2.64 14.80 10.31
N GLU A 99 2.93 14.00 9.28
CA GLU A 99 2.28 12.71 9.07
C GLU A 99 2.89 11.60 9.93
N HIS A 100 4.08 11.80 10.48
CA HIS A 100 4.74 10.85 11.37
C HIS A 100 5.84 11.52 12.20
N VAL A 101 6.34 10.83 13.22
CA VAL A 101 7.37 11.37 14.13
C VAL A 101 8.77 11.41 13.51
N ASP A 102 9.06 10.51 12.57
CA ASP A 102 10.34 10.42 11.89
C ASP A 102 10.21 9.87 10.46
N GLY A 103 11.34 9.84 9.74
CA GLY A 103 11.39 9.35 8.35
C GLY A 103 11.54 7.84 8.20
N HIS A 104 11.22 7.00 9.20
CA HIS A 104 11.46 5.56 9.06
C HIS A 104 10.63 4.92 7.96
N GLN A 105 9.40 5.39 7.73
CA GLN A 105 8.55 4.88 6.66
C GLN A 105 9.14 5.15 5.28
N GLN A 106 9.74 6.33 5.09
CA GLN A 106 10.43 6.69 3.84
C GLN A 106 11.65 5.80 3.61
N ARG A 107 12.46 5.53 4.66
CA ARG A 107 13.60 4.61 4.56
C ARG A 107 13.16 3.19 4.22
N PHE A 108 12.12 2.68 4.88
CA PHE A 108 11.57 1.36 4.60
C PHE A 108 10.99 1.27 3.19
N ALA A 109 10.17 2.24 2.78
CA ALA A 109 9.60 2.31 1.44
C ALA A 109 10.68 2.35 0.36
N SER A 110 11.75 3.13 0.56
CA SER A 110 12.89 3.19 -0.35
C SER A 110 13.56 1.83 -0.54
N LEU A 111 13.82 1.12 0.58
CA LEU A 111 14.40 -0.23 0.54
C LEU A 111 13.46 -1.23 -0.15
N ALA A 112 12.18 -1.26 0.25
CA ALA A 112 11.17 -2.12 -0.32
C ALA A 112 10.95 -1.85 -1.82
N GLY A 113 11.03 -0.59 -2.23
CA GLY A 113 10.97 -0.17 -3.64
C GLY A 113 12.16 -0.67 -4.45
N GLY A 114 13.37 -0.63 -3.89
CA GLY A 114 14.58 -1.16 -4.53
C GLY A 114 14.52 -2.66 -4.80
N SER A 115 13.81 -3.42 -3.97
CA SER A 115 13.50 -4.85 -4.17
C SER A 115 12.26 -5.11 -5.03
N GLY A 116 11.56 -4.06 -5.48
CA GLY A 116 10.31 -4.21 -6.22
C GLY A 116 9.13 -4.67 -5.35
N VAL A 117 9.27 -4.73 -4.02
CA VAL A 117 8.21 -5.08 -3.07
C VAL A 117 7.08 -4.03 -3.07
N VAL A 118 7.38 -2.77 -3.35
CA VAL A 118 6.36 -1.73 -3.51
C VAL A 118 6.70 -0.85 -4.70
N ARG A 119 5.71 -0.13 -5.21
CA ARG A 119 5.96 1.04 -6.07
C ARG A 119 5.91 2.27 -5.20
N VAL A 120 7.06 2.91 -4.99
CA VAL A 120 7.16 4.08 -4.10
C VAL A 120 6.62 5.31 -4.82
N VAL A 121 5.70 6.01 -4.15
CA VAL A 121 5.05 7.21 -4.67
C VAL A 121 5.34 8.37 -3.72
N SER A 122 6.19 9.29 -4.16
CA SER A 122 6.66 10.44 -3.37
C SER A 122 6.04 11.79 -3.79
N SER A 123 5.35 11.84 -4.94
CA SER A 123 4.69 13.06 -5.43
C SER A 123 3.32 12.75 -6.04
N VAL A 124 2.50 13.80 -6.19
CA VAL A 124 1.15 13.67 -6.75
C VAL A 124 1.19 13.32 -8.24
N GLU A 125 2.23 13.76 -8.95
CA GLU A 125 2.46 13.43 -10.36
C GLU A 125 2.76 11.94 -10.53
N THR A 126 3.68 11.40 -9.71
CA THR A 126 3.95 9.95 -9.69
C THR A 126 2.72 9.16 -9.25
N PHE A 127 1.94 9.68 -8.29
CA PHE A 127 0.69 9.06 -7.88
C PHE A 127 -0.27 8.88 -9.05
N HIS A 128 -0.49 9.94 -9.83
CA HIS A 128 -1.37 9.86 -11.01
C HIS A 128 -0.84 8.90 -12.07
N ALA A 129 0.46 8.95 -12.38
CA ALA A 129 1.05 8.06 -13.36
C ALA A 129 0.91 6.58 -12.96
N GLU A 130 1.23 6.25 -11.71
CA GLU A 130 1.16 4.87 -11.20
C GLU A 130 -0.28 4.38 -11.03
N LEU A 131 -1.20 5.25 -10.62
CA LEU A 131 -2.62 4.93 -10.55
C LEU A 131 -3.18 4.58 -11.93
N GLU A 132 -2.90 5.40 -12.93
CA GLU A 132 -3.36 5.14 -14.30
C GLU A 132 -2.73 3.86 -14.86
N SER A 133 -1.41 3.68 -14.68
CA SER A 133 -0.73 2.44 -15.10
C SER A 133 -1.30 1.20 -14.40
N GLY A 134 -1.69 1.31 -13.12
CA GLY A 134 -2.27 0.21 -12.37
C GLY A 134 -3.72 -0.10 -12.75
N LEU A 135 -4.41 0.84 -13.40
CA LEU A 135 -5.81 0.70 -13.80
C LEU A 135 -5.98 0.26 -15.27
N VAL A 136 -4.93 0.29 -16.09
CA VAL A 136 -4.98 -0.26 -17.46
C VAL A 136 -5.06 -1.80 -17.37
N PRO A 137 -6.13 -2.43 -17.88
CA PRO A 137 -6.18 -3.88 -17.98
C PRO A 137 -5.08 -4.35 -18.93
N GLU A 138 -4.15 -5.19 -18.47
CA GLU A 138 -3.26 -5.90 -19.39
C GLU A 138 -4.11 -6.68 -20.41
N PRO A 139 -3.75 -6.68 -21.71
CA PRO A 139 -4.48 -7.43 -22.72
C PRO A 139 -4.65 -8.89 -22.28
N LEU A 140 -5.83 -9.46 -22.56
CA LEU A 140 -6.26 -10.84 -22.29
C LEU A 140 -5.40 -11.92 -23.01
N LEU A 141 -4.07 -11.86 -22.91
CA LEU A 141 -3.14 -12.93 -23.23
C LEU A 141 -2.92 -13.88 -22.03
N ARG A 142 -3.80 -13.83 -21.02
CA ARG A 142 -3.96 -14.91 -20.03
C ARG A 142 -4.79 -16.04 -20.65
N SER A 143 -4.25 -16.63 -21.72
CA SER A 143 -4.64 -17.98 -22.13
C SER A 143 -4.23 -18.92 -21.00
N VAL A 144 -5.23 -19.44 -20.29
CA VAL A 144 -5.32 -20.79 -19.72
C VAL A 144 -3.96 -21.46 -19.41
N ARG A 145 -3.18 -20.85 -18.52
CA ARG A 145 -2.02 -21.48 -17.88
C ARG A 145 -2.17 -21.23 -16.40
N SER A 146 -2.54 -22.29 -15.66
CA SER A 146 -2.47 -22.44 -14.19
C SER A 146 -2.33 -21.12 -13.41
N ALA A 147 -3.31 -20.22 -13.56
CA ALA A 147 -3.13 -18.82 -13.19
C ALA A 147 -3.15 -18.61 -11.67
N THR A 148 -3.54 -19.62 -10.90
CA THR A 148 -3.48 -19.63 -9.44
C THR A 148 -2.06 -19.95 -8.97
N GLY A 149 -1.48 -21.08 -9.38
CA GLY A 149 -0.16 -21.51 -8.91
C GLY A 149 0.98 -20.52 -9.17
N ASP A 150 1.06 -19.92 -10.36
CA ASP A 150 2.13 -18.94 -10.66
C ASP A 150 1.95 -17.63 -9.86
N ARG A 151 0.70 -17.22 -9.62
CA ARG A 151 0.39 -16.06 -8.77
C ARG A 151 0.70 -16.35 -7.30
N ASP A 152 0.36 -17.53 -6.82
CA ASP A 152 0.63 -17.95 -5.44
C ASP A 152 2.13 -18.06 -5.17
N ILE A 153 2.92 -18.54 -6.14
CA ILE A 153 4.39 -18.58 -6.05
C ILE A 153 4.98 -17.17 -6.07
N ALA A 154 4.51 -16.29 -6.96
CA ALA A 154 4.97 -14.90 -7.01
C ALA A 154 4.63 -14.14 -5.72
N ARG A 155 3.40 -14.31 -5.20
CA ARG A 155 2.95 -13.84 -3.89
C ARG A 155 3.89 -14.31 -2.78
N ALA A 156 4.12 -15.62 -2.68
CA ALA A 156 4.95 -16.19 -1.63
C ALA A 156 6.40 -15.69 -1.67
N ARG A 157 6.96 -15.51 -2.87
CA ARG A 157 8.32 -14.95 -3.05
C ARG A 157 8.40 -13.50 -2.60
N ALA A 158 7.44 -12.67 -3.01
CA ALA A 158 7.40 -11.26 -2.60
C ALA A 158 7.20 -11.10 -1.09
N ALA A 159 6.36 -11.94 -0.48
CA ALA A 159 6.17 -11.98 0.97
C ALA A 159 7.47 -12.39 1.69
N ALA A 160 8.15 -13.43 1.23
CA ALA A 160 9.44 -13.86 1.80
C ALA A 160 10.55 -12.82 1.65
N GLU A 161 10.59 -12.11 0.51
CA GLU A 161 11.52 -11.00 0.29
C GLU A 161 11.25 -9.86 1.29
N LEU A 162 9.98 -9.52 1.50
CA LEU A 162 9.58 -8.51 2.47
C LEU A 162 9.90 -8.91 3.91
N ASP A 163 9.64 -10.14 4.32
CA ASP A 163 9.99 -10.67 5.64
C ASP A 163 11.50 -10.51 5.91
N SER A 164 12.33 -10.85 4.93
CA SER A 164 13.78 -10.64 4.99
C SER A 164 14.17 -9.18 5.21
N LEU A 165 13.48 -8.24 4.55
CA LEU A 165 13.74 -6.80 4.74
C LEU A 165 13.34 -6.32 6.14
N VAL A 166 12.19 -6.77 6.64
CA VAL A 166 11.70 -6.44 7.99
C VAL A 166 12.64 -7.00 9.04
N ASP A 167 13.05 -8.27 8.94
CA ASP A 167 13.95 -8.91 9.88
C ASP A 167 15.35 -8.26 9.87
N THR A 168 15.87 -7.90 8.70
CA THR A 168 17.13 -7.16 8.58
C THR A 168 17.06 -5.81 9.30
N HIS A 169 15.94 -5.11 9.18
CA HIS A 169 15.73 -3.83 9.87
C HIS A 169 15.63 -4.00 11.39
N ARG A 170 14.92 -5.05 11.87
CA ARG A 170 14.86 -5.41 13.30
C ARG A 170 16.26 -5.74 13.86
N TRP A 171 17.08 -6.47 13.10
CA TRP A 171 18.46 -6.82 13.49
C TRP A 171 19.38 -5.58 13.60
N ARG A 172 19.25 -4.63 12.68
CA ARG A 172 20.08 -3.39 12.69
C ARG A 172 19.75 -2.48 13.86
N HIS A 173 18.47 -2.36 14.24
CA HIS A 173 18.07 -1.59 15.43
C HIS A 173 18.36 -2.31 16.75
N GLY A 174 18.36 -3.65 16.78
CA GLY A 174 18.69 -4.43 17.97
C GLY A 174 20.15 -4.31 18.44
N ARG A 175 21.11 -3.98 17.56
CA ARG A 175 22.52 -3.78 17.95
C ARG A 175 22.81 -2.41 18.57
N LEU A 176 22.01 -1.39 18.29
CA LEU A 176 22.21 -0.05 18.87
C LEU A 176 21.81 0.00 20.35
N PHE A 177 21.02 -0.94 20.85
CA PHE A 177 20.66 -1.05 22.28
C PHE A 177 21.61 -1.92 23.12
N ARG A 178 22.60 -2.61 22.50
CA ARG A 178 23.58 -3.43 23.23
C ARG A 178 25.00 -2.88 23.26
N ALA A 179 25.23 -1.70 22.69
CA ALA A 179 26.53 -1.01 22.70
C ALA A 179 26.60 0.19 23.66
N ALA A 180 25.58 0.39 24.50
CA ALA A 180 25.54 1.44 25.53
C ALA A 180 25.21 0.88 26.92
N GLY A 181 25.72 -0.31 27.23
CA GLY A 181 25.66 -0.94 28.55
C GLY A 181 27.06 -1.36 28.99
#